data_AF-A0A7S1SL35-F1
#
_entry.id   AF-A0A7S1SL35-F1
#
_cell.length_a   1.000
_cell.length_b   1.000
_cell.length_c   1.000
_cell.angle_alpha   90.00
_cell.angle_beta   90.00
_cell.angle_gamma   90.00
#
_symmetry.space_group_name_H-M   'P 1'
#
loop_
_entity.id
_entity.type
_entity.pdbx_description
1 polymer ?
#
loop_
_entity_poly.entity_id
_entity_poly.type
_entity_poly.pdbx_seq_one_letter_code
_entity_poly.pdbx_strand_id
1 'polypeptide(L)'
;GGIPVVEVEEEAPAAALTGSCVAFVRNGALQGVAFRDVAEGKYYPAGSLYTLPEQTEGATLTFNFGPNFKYPCPAVEGVPEPQPACKLVGPAEVDVPIKAVDTLISSHQ
;
A
#
# COMPACT_ATOMS: atom_id res chain seq x y z
N GLY A 1 -40.28 11.52 9.44
CA GLY A 1 -39.22 11.12 10.40
C GLY A 1 -37.90 11.56 9.82
N GLY A 2 -37.14 12.38 10.55
CA GLY A 2 -35.83 12.86 10.10
C GLY A 2 -34.79 11.74 10.19
N ILE A 3 -33.84 11.73 9.26
CA ILE A 3 -32.67 10.86 9.28
C ILE A 3 -31.79 11.30 10.47
N PRO A 4 -31.33 10.39 11.35
CA PRO A 4 -30.37 10.75 12.38
C PRO A 4 -29.06 11.15 11.72
N VAL A 5 -28.60 12.37 12.01
CA VAL A 5 -27.25 12.82 11.64
C VAL A 5 -26.29 12.05 12.54
N VAL A 6 -25.56 11.09 11.95
CA VAL A 6 -24.43 10.46 12.63
C VAL A 6 -23.30 11.47 12.59
N GLU A 7 -22.96 12.04 13.74
CA GLU A 7 -21.73 12.83 13.89
C GLU A 7 -20.57 11.88 13.64
N VAL A 8 -19.88 12.06 12.52
CA VAL A 8 -18.63 11.36 12.25
C VAL A 8 -17.59 12.05 13.13
N GLU A 9 -17.24 11.43 14.26
CA GLU A 9 -16.09 11.88 15.05
C GLU A 9 -14.85 11.81 14.16
N GLU A 10 -14.27 12.98 13.87
CA GLU A 10 -13.04 13.10 13.11
C GLU A 10 -11.91 12.50 13.96
N GLU A 11 -11.35 11.38 13.51
CA GLU A 11 -10.20 10.77 14.17
C GLU A 11 -9.02 11.76 14.14
N ALA A 12 -8.42 12.03 15.30
CA ALA A 12 -7.28 12.92 15.41
C ALA A 12 -6.15 12.44 14.47
N PRO A 13 -5.46 13.34 13.75
CA PRO A 13 -4.45 12.94 12.79
C PRO A 13 -3.32 12.19 13.49
N ALA A 14 -2.98 11.00 12.97
CA ALA A 14 -1.87 10.20 13.46
C ALA A 14 -0.55 10.99 13.43
N ALA A 15 0.29 10.78 14.44
CA ALA A 15 1.59 11.43 14.54
C ALA A 15 2.52 11.03 13.38
N ALA A 16 3.42 11.93 12.98
CA ALA A 16 4.39 11.64 11.93
C ALA A 16 5.59 10.83 12.47
N LEU A 17 5.96 9.75 11.79
CA LEU A 17 7.10 8.90 12.13
C LEU A 17 8.39 9.48 11.53
N THR A 18 9.14 10.25 12.32
CA THR A 18 10.36 10.96 11.85
C THR A 18 11.39 10.01 11.24
N GLY A 19 11.94 10.37 10.07
CA GLY A 19 12.96 9.61 9.35
C GLY A 19 12.41 8.48 8.48
N SER A 20 11.09 8.23 8.52
CA SER A 20 10.44 7.30 7.60
C SER A 20 10.31 7.90 6.20
N CYS A 21 10.25 7.03 5.19
CA CYS A 21 9.97 7.48 3.83
C CYS A 21 9.35 6.38 2.97
N VAL A 22 8.72 6.80 1.87
CA VAL A 22 8.33 5.93 0.76
C VAL A 22 9.06 6.43 -0.49
N ALA A 23 9.87 5.57 -1.10
CA ALA A 23 10.65 5.89 -2.30
C ALA A 23 10.25 5.00 -3.48
N PHE A 24 10.39 5.52 -4.71
CA PHE A 24 10.06 4.79 -5.93
C PHE A 24 11.31 4.42 -6.70
N VAL A 25 11.35 3.17 -7.17
CA VAL A 25 12.46 2.64 -7.96
C VAL A 25 11.90 2.06 -9.25
N ARG A 26 12.52 2.40 -10.38
CA ARG A 26 12.20 1.83 -11.69
C ARG A 26 13.40 1.07 -12.21
N ASN A 27 13.29 -0.24 -12.34
CA ASN A 27 14.36 -1.11 -12.88
C ASN A 27 15.73 -0.89 -12.21
N GLY A 28 15.77 -0.72 -10.89
CA GLY A 28 17.00 -0.48 -10.12
C GLY A 28 17.43 0.99 -10.00
N ALA A 29 16.82 1.92 -10.75
CA ALA A 29 17.11 3.35 -10.65
C ALA A 29 16.14 4.06 -9.70
N LEU A 30 16.68 4.77 -8.69
CA LEU A 30 15.89 5.61 -7.78
C LEU A 30 15.23 6.75 -8.58
N GLN A 31 13.91 6.85 -8.49
CA GLN A 31 13.11 7.91 -9.12
C GLN A 31 12.84 9.09 -8.17
N GLY A 32 12.95 8.85 -6.86
CA GLY A 32 12.80 9.86 -5.83
C GLY A 32 12.08 9.35 -4.59
N VAL A 33 11.91 10.25 -3.62
CA VAL A 33 11.14 10.04 -2.40
C VAL A 33 9.76 10.67 -2.57
N ALA A 34 8.72 9.84 -2.44
CA ALA A 34 7.32 10.23 -2.56
C ALA A 34 6.81 10.95 -1.30
N PHE A 35 7.14 10.36 -0.15
CA PHE A 35 6.69 10.80 1.16
C PHE A 35 7.85 10.69 2.14
N ARG A 36 7.94 11.67 3.05
CA ARG A 36 8.82 11.66 4.22
C ARG A 36 7.96 11.80 5.45
N ASP A 37 8.43 11.25 6.56
CA ASP A 37 7.79 11.37 7.87
C ASP A 37 6.30 10.96 7.79
N VAL A 38 6.05 9.76 7.25
CA VAL A 38 4.69 9.22 7.08
C VAL A 38 4.02 9.06 8.43
N ALA A 39 2.68 9.14 8.45
CA ALA A 39 1.90 8.92 9.66
C ALA A 39 2.23 7.55 10.29
N GLU A 40 2.17 7.46 11.62
CA GLU A 40 2.33 6.21 12.34
C GLU A 40 1.18 5.24 12.00
N GLY A 41 1.51 3.96 11.83
CA GLY A 41 0.52 2.94 11.51
C GLY A 41 1.12 1.70 10.87
N LYS A 42 0.27 0.72 10.56
CA LYS A 42 0.64 -0.46 9.77
C LYS A 42 0.40 -0.16 8.28
N TYR A 43 1.42 -0.33 7.47
CA TYR A 43 1.34 -0.18 6.02
C TYR A 43 1.50 -1.54 5.34
N TYR A 44 0.52 -1.91 4.53
CA TYR A 44 0.56 -3.14 3.73
C TYR A 44 0.74 -2.78 2.25
N PRO A 45 1.56 -3.51 1.48
CA PRO A 45 1.65 -3.32 0.04
C PRO A 45 0.28 -3.49 -0.62
N ALA A 46 -0.13 -2.52 -1.43
CA ALA A 46 -1.42 -2.52 -2.10
C ALA A 46 -1.24 -2.22 -3.60
N GLY A 47 -2.14 -2.77 -4.40
CA GLY A 47 -2.22 -2.53 -5.83
C GLY A 47 -3.67 -2.28 -6.21
N SER A 48 -3.92 -1.18 -6.89
CA SER A 48 -5.23 -0.88 -7.46
C SER A 48 -5.18 -1.11 -8.97
N LEU A 49 -6.20 -1.76 -9.50
CA LEU A 49 -6.31 -2.09 -10.92
C LEU A 49 -7.49 -1.33 -11.50
N TYR A 50 -7.26 -0.66 -12.63
CA TYR A 50 -8.29 -0.04 -13.43
C TYR A 50 -8.12 -0.49 -14.87
N THR A 51 -9.20 -0.98 -15.47
CA THR A 51 -9.24 -1.43 -16.87
C THR A 51 -10.11 -0.45 -17.64
N LEU A 52 -9.58 0.10 -18.74
CA LEU A 52 -10.31 1.04 -19.57
C LEU A 52 -11.42 0.31 -20.36
N PRO A 53 -12.54 0.98 -20.68
CA PRO A 53 -13.64 0.37 -21.43
C PRO A 53 -13.22 -0.22 -22.78
N GLU A 54 -12.20 0.35 -23.42
CA GLU A 54 -11.71 -0.07 -24.73
C GLU A 54 -10.69 -1.22 -24.66
N GLN A 55 -10.21 -1.57 -23.46
CA GLN A 55 -9.28 -2.68 -23.28
C GLN A 55 -10.02 -4.00 -23.18
N THR A 56 -9.71 -4.92 -24.09
CA THR A 56 -10.28 -6.28 -24.09
C THR A 56 -9.62 -7.20 -23.05
N GLU A 57 -8.41 -6.86 -22.60
CA GLU A 57 -7.69 -7.58 -21.56
C GLU A 57 -7.66 -6.75 -20.27
N GLY A 58 -7.96 -7.41 -19.14
CA GLY A 58 -7.94 -6.77 -17.82
C GLY A 58 -6.52 -6.41 -17.36
N ALA A 59 -6.39 -5.28 -16.67
CA ALA A 59 -5.12 -4.90 -16.06
C ALA A 59 -4.65 -5.98 -15.07
N THR A 60 -3.40 -6.41 -15.18
CA THR A 60 -2.81 -7.43 -14.32
C THR A 60 -1.60 -6.86 -13.57
N LEU A 61 -1.52 -7.15 -12.28
CA LEU A 61 -0.39 -6.80 -11.41
C LEU A 61 0.10 -8.03 -10.66
N THR A 62 1.40 -8.18 -10.52
CA THR A 62 2.02 -9.24 -9.72
C THR A 62 2.98 -8.63 -8.72
N PHE A 63 2.83 -8.99 -7.46
CA PHE A 63 3.78 -8.65 -6.41
C PHE A 63 4.87 -9.72 -6.32
N ASN A 64 6.13 -9.29 -6.28
CA ASN A 64 7.26 -10.13 -5.93
C ASN A 64 7.81 -9.66 -4.59
N PHE A 65 7.55 -10.43 -3.52
CA PHE A 65 8.01 -10.11 -2.17
C PHE A 65 9.46 -10.52 -1.90
N GLY A 66 10.16 -11.04 -2.91
CA GLY A 66 11.54 -11.50 -2.82
C GLY A 66 11.65 -12.99 -2.47
N PRO A 67 12.88 -13.50 -2.21
CA PRO A 67 14.13 -12.74 -2.13
C PRO A 67 14.77 -12.44 -3.49
N ASN A 68 14.25 -13.04 -4.57
CA ASN A 68 14.85 -12.95 -5.90
C ASN A 68 14.32 -11.73 -6.66
N PHE A 69 15.14 -10.69 -6.78
CA PHE A 69 14.82 -9.49 -7.56
C PHE A 69 15.65 -9.44 -8.83
N LYS A 70 15.07 -8.89 -9.91
CA LYS A 70 15.78 -8.71 -11.19
C LYS A 70 16.86 -7.63 -11.13
N TYR A 71 16.65 -6.61 -10.29
CA TYR A 71 17.55 -5.48 -10.12
C TYR A 71 17.86 -5.27 -8.63
N PRO A 72 19.06 -4.77 -8.28
CA PRO A 72 19.39 -4.41 -6.91
C PRO A 72 18.56 -3.20 -6.44
N CYS A 73 18.39 -3.07 -5.13
CA CYS A 73 17.78 -1.88 -4.54
C CYS A 73 18.83 -0.75 -4.46
N PRO A 74 18.55 0.46 -5.01
CA PRO A 74 19.47 1.58 -4.86
C PRO A 74 19.45 2.12 -3.42
N ALA A 75 20.54 2.73 -2.99
CA ALA A 75 20.60 3.44 -1.72
C ALA A 75 19.67 4.68 -1.74
N VAL A 76 19.04 4.94 -0.61
CA VAL A 76 18.26 6.17 -0.37
C VAL A 76 18.94 6.93 0.77
N GLU A 77 19.22 8.21 0.56
CA GLU A 77 19.95 9.02 1.54
C GLU A 77 19.25 9.05 2.90
N GLY A 78 20.00 8.73 3.96
CA GLY A 78 19.51 8.72 5.33
C GLY A 78 18.61 7.53 5.69
N VAL A 79 18.44 6.55 4.79
CA VAL A 79 17.58 5.38 4.99
C VAL A 79 18.44 4.11 5.07
N PRO A 80 18.21 3.23 6.05
CA PRO A 80 18.93 1.95 6.12
C PRO A 80 18.61 1.05 4.91
N GLU A 81 19.49 0.07 4.67
CA GLU A 81 19.27 -0.91 3.59
C GLU A 81 17.94 -1.66 3.81
N PRO A 82 17.03 -1.68 2.82
CA PRO A 82 15.74 -2.33 2.98
C PRO A 82 15.86 -3.86 2.95
N GLN A 83 14.97 -4.53 3.69
CA GLN A 83 14.85 -5.99 3.67
C GLN A 83 13.74 -6.46 2.72
N PRO A 84 13.89 -7.63 2.07
CA PRO A 84 12.81 -8.22 1.27
C PRO A 84 11.58 -8.53 2.12
N ALA A 85 10.39 -8.29 1.57
CA ALA A 85 9.14 -8.50 2.27
C ALA A 85 8.91 -9.96 2.71
N CYS A 86 9.47 -10.94 2.00
CA CYS A 86 9.41 -12.35 2.39
C CYS A 86 10.12 -12.67 3.73
N LYS A 87 10.92 -11.74 4.27
CA LYS A 87 11.56 -11.86 5.59
C LYS A 87 10.75 -11.21 6.71
N LEU A 88 9.67 -10.50 6.39
CA LEU A 88 8.79 -9.93 7.40
C LEU A 88 8.09 -11.08 8.13
N VAL A 89 8.32 -11.18 9.44
CA VAL A 89 7.59 -12.11 10.32
C VAL A 89 6.33 -11.39 10.77
N GLY A 90 5.17 -11.79 10.26
CA GLY A 90 3.89 -11.26 10.72
C GLY A 90 3.48 -11.87 12.08
N PRO A 91 2.76 -11.15 12.95
CA PRO A 91 1.90 -11.82 13.93
C PRO A 91 0.86 -12.66 13.17
N ALA A 92 0.45 -13.80 13.73
CA ALA A 92 -0.59 -14.64 13.15
C ALA A 92 -1.89 -13.84 13.00
N GLU A 93 -2.22 -13.35 11.79
CA GLU A 93 -3.47 -12.64 11.54
C GLU A 93 -4.55 -13.63 11.05
N VAL A 94 -5.71 -13.52 11.72
CA VAL A 94 -6.92 -14.32 11.55
C VAL A 94 -7.42 -14.24 10.12
N ASP A 95 -7.77 -15.39 9.56
CA ASP A 95 -8.20 -15.58 8.17
C ASP A 95 -9.56 -14.88 7.94
N VAL A 96 -9.54 -13.62 7.50
CA VAL A 96 -10.75 -12.93 7.03
C VAL A 96 -10.88 -13.18 5.54
N PRO A 97 -11.93 -13.90 5.09
CA PRO A 97 -12.05 -14.29 3.70
C PRO A 97 -12.22 -13.06 2.78
N ILE A 98 -11.47 -13.08 1.69
CA ILE A 98 -11.34 -12.03 0.65
C ILE A 98 -12.69 -11.59 0.04
N LYS A 99 -13.78 -12.35 0.23
CA LYS A 99 -15.12 -12.03 -0.27
C LYS A 99 -15.73 -10.72 0.26
N ALA A 100 -15.23 -10.19 1.37
CA ALA A 100 -15.78 -8.96 1.95
C ALA A 100 -15.43 -7.69 1.14
N VAL A 101 -14.36 -7.72 0.33
CA VAL A 101 -13.85 -6.52 -0.36
C VAL A 101 -14.64 -6.20 -1.65
N ASP A 102 -15.15 -7.22 -2.34
CA ASP A 102 -15.94 -7.04 -3.57
C ASP A 102 -17.30 -6.37 -3.34
N THR A 103 -17.85 -6.45 -2.12
CA THR A 103 -19.19 -5.92 -1.83
C THR A 103 -19.20 -4.38 -1.74
N LEU A 104 -18.06 -3.74 -1.47
CA LEU A 104 -17.99 -2.27 -1.36
C LEU A 104 -17.90 -1.55 -2.70
N ILE A 105 -17.47 -2.21 -3.77
CA ILE A 105 -17.27 -1.55 -5.08
C ILE A 105 -18.57 -1.55 -5.91
N SER A 106 -19.53 -2.42 -5.59
CA SER A 106 -20.81 -2.52 -6.31
C SER A 106 -21.90 -1.55 -5.83
N SER A 107 -21.68 -0.75 -4.78
CA SER A 107 -22.72 0.13 -4.20
C SER A 107 -22.80 1.53 -4.81
N HIS A 108 -21.99 1.85 -5.82
CA HIS A 108 -21.95 3.16 -6.47
C HIS A 108 -22.14 3.12 -8.00
N GLN A 109 -22.87 2.13 -8.52
CA GLN A 109 -23.41 2.17 -9.88
C GLN A 109 -24.94 2.23 -9.87
#